data_AF-A0A947P6S8-F1
#
_entry.id   AF-A0A947P6S8-F1
#
_cell.length_a   1.000
_cell.length_b   1.000
_cell.length_c   1.000
_cell.angle_alpha   90.00
_cell.angle_beta   90.00
_cell.angle_gamma   90.00
#
_symmetry.space_group_name_H-M   'P 1'
#
loop_
_entity.id
_entity.type
_entity.pdbx_description
1 polymer ?
#
loop_
_entity_poly.entity_id
_entity_poly.type
_entity_poly.pdbx_seq_one_letter_code
_entity_poly.pdbx_strand_id
1 'polypeptide(L)' 'MRDIITHHYFDIDAETVFTVCDKHIPEMMNVIRKILRDLPKK' A
#
# COMPACT_ATOMS: atom_id res chain seq x y z
N MET A 1 -3.61 5.95 -7.59
CA MET A 1 -3.87 5.91 -6.13
C MET A 1 -2.98 6.88 -5.35
N ARG A 2 -1.65 6.87 -5.55
CA ARG A 2 -0.73 7.81 -4.87
C ARG A 2 -1.20 9.27 -4.97
N ASP A 3 -1.55 9.73 -6.17
CA ASP A 3 -1.96 11.13 -6.39
C ASP A 3 -3.28 11.49 -5.69
N ILE A 4 -4.15 10.51 -5.49
CA ILE A 4 -5.42 10.68 -4.77
C ILE A 4 -5.14 10.81 -3.27
N ILE A 5 -4.27 9.96 -2.71
CA ILE A 5 -3.89 10.02 -1.29
C ILE A 5 -3.04 11.25 -0.98
N THR A 6 -2.27 11.80 -1.94
CA THR A 6 -1.37 12.93 -1.69
C THR A 6 -1.97 14.29 -1.98
N HIS A 7 -2.84 14.41 -3.00
CA HIS A 7 -3.36 15.71 -3.43
C HIS A 7 -4.88 15.84 -3.27
N HIS A 8 -5.63 14.73 -3.33
CA HIS A 8 -7.09 14.71 -3.19
C HIS A 8 -7.54 14.04 -1.89
N TYR A 9 -6.67 13.98 -0.88
CA TYR A 9 -6.97 13.28 0.39
C TYR A 9 -8.14 13.92 1.15
N PHE A 10 -8.42 15.19 0.89
CA PHE A 10 -9.56 15.89 1.49
C PHE A 10 -10.90 15.36 0.96
N ASP A 11 -10.91 14.91 -0.29
CA ASP A 11 -12.10 14.38 -0.98
C ASP A 11 -12.20 12.85 -0.91
N ILE A 12 -11.35 12.20 -0.11
CA ILE A 12 -11.34 10.74 0.04
C ILE A 12 -12.40 10.30 1.06
N ASP A 13 -13.20 9.31 0.70
CA ASP A 13 -14.17 8.72 1.61
C ASP A 13 -13.54 7.60 2.49
N ALA A 14 -14.21 7.30 3.60
CA ALA A 14 -13.74 6.31 4.57
C ALA A 14 -13.75 4.87 4.02
N GLU A 15 -14.61 4.55 3.06
CA GLU A 15 -14.69 3.22 2.44
C GLU A 15 -13.47 2.95 1.56
N THR A 16 -13.03 3.97 0.82
CA THR A 16 -11.80 3.95 0.05
C THR A 16 -10.60 3.71 0.97
N VAL A 17 -10.49 4.44 2.09
CA VAL A 17 -9.41 4.25 3.08
C VAL A 17 -9.42 2.82 3.65
N PHE A 18 -10.59 2.33 4.06
CA PHE A 18 -10.74 0.97 4.57
C PHE A 18 -10.30 -0.07 3.54
N THR A 19 -10.71 0.08 2.29
CA THR A 19 -10.35 -0.83 1.19
C THR A 19 -8.84 -0.80 0.89
N VAL A 20 -8.19 0.35 1.00
CA VAL A 20 -6.72 0.45 0.89
C VAL A 20 -6.07 -0.37 2.01
N CYS A 21 -6.50 -0.17 3.24
CA CYS A 21 -5.95 -0.83 4.41
C CYS A 21 -6.17 -2.35 4.41
N ASP A 22 -7.37 -2.80 4.05
CA ASP A 22 -7.76 -4.22 4.06
C ASP A 22 -7.12 -5.01 2.91
N LYS A 23 -7.04 -4.43 1.71
CA LYS A 23 -6.63 -5.18 0.51
C LYS A 23 -5.21 -4.85 0.06
N HIS A 24 -4.88 -3.57 -0.03
CA HIS A 24 -3.64 -3.13 -0.69
C HIS A 24 -2.42 -3.16 0.24
N ILE A 25 -2.58 -2.79 1.52
CA ILE A 25 -1.47 -2.84 2.49
C ILE A 25 -0.92 -4.28 2.65
N PRO A 26 -1.75 -5.33 2.81
CA PRO A 26 -1.24 -6.71 2.89
C PRO A 26 -0.52 -7.16 1.61
N GLU A 27 -1.02 -6.76 0.44
CA GLU A 27 -0.37 -7.06 -0.84
C GLU A 27 1.01 -6.39 -0.93
N MET A 28 1.11 -5.11 -0.55
CA MET A 28 2.39 -4.39 -0.50
C MET A 28 3.38 -5.04 0.46
N MET A 29 2.91 -5.53 1.61
CA MET A 29 3.74 -6.29 2.55
C MET A 29 4.31 -7.56 1.91
N ASN A 30 3.53 -8.28 1.10
CA ASN A 30 4.02 -9.46 0.38
C ASN A 30 5.11 -9.10 -0.64
N VAL A 31 4.96 -7.96 -1.33
CA VAL A 31 5.99 -7.44 -2.24
C VAL A 31 7.28 -7.10 -1.47
N ILE A 32 7.18 -6.40 -0.34
CA ILE A 32 8.34 -6.08 0.51
C ILE A 32 9.04 -7.37 0.97
N ARG A 33 8.28 -8.37 1.46
CA ARG A 33 8.84 -9.67 1.85
C ARG A 33 9.51 -10.41 0.70
N LYS A 34 8.99 -10.27 -0.52
CA LYS A 34 9.63 -10.82 -1.72
C LYS A 34 10.96 -10.12 -1.98
N ILE A 35 10.98 -8.79 -2.00
CA ILE A 35 12.21 -8.00 -2.17
C ILE A 35 13.25 -8.42 -1.13
N LEU A 36 12.88 -8.51 0.15
CA LEU A 36 13.80 -8.94 1.22
C LEU A 36 14.35 -10.35 1.04
N ARG A 37 13.56 -11.28 0.48
CA ARG A 37 14.03 -12.64 0.16
C ARG A 37 14.97 -12.68 -1.03
N ASP A 38 14.74 -11.80 -2.01
CA ASP A 38 15.53 -11.71 -3.23
C ASP A 38 16.86 -10.98 -3.00
N LEU A 39 16.99 -10.23 -1.90
CA LEU A 39 18.26 -9.61 -1.51
C LEU A 39 19.30 -10.71 -1.17
N PRO A 40 20.54 -10.58 -1.68
CA PRO A 40 21.60 -11.52 -1.35
C PRO A 40 21.89 -11.47 0.15
N LYS A 41 21.97 -12.65 0.78
CA LYS A 41 22.41 -12.75 2.17
C LYS A 41 23.88 -12.33 2.25
N LYS A 42 24.16 -11.43 3.19
CA LYS A 42 25.51 -10.93 3.47
C LYS A 42 26.37 -11.99 4.16
#